data_AF-A0A2R6AP36-F1
#
_entry.id   AF-A0A2R6AP36-F1
#
_cell.length_a   1.000
_cell.length_b   1.000
_cell.length_c   1.000
_cell.angle_alpha   90.00
_cell.angle_beta   90.00
_cell.angle_gamma   90.00
#
_symmetry.space_group_name_H-M   'P 1'
#
loop_
_entity.id
_entity.type
_entity.pdbx_description
1 polymer ?
#
loop_
_entity_poly.entity_id
_entity_poly.type
_entity_poly.pdbx_seq_one_letter_code
_entity_poly.pdbx_strand_id
1 'polypeptide(L)'
;MARSYTSIVISNENKKRIEEYLKSKYPEFPPPISAFISKVVIDYIEKDEVMRQYGPYMSFVSNNENTIFIKDEKNDRVVPVRVVIKENGQFDLFCEFDERNDCMHVGFVFALPEFYKILKEKGVKPRSLK
;
A
#
# COMPACT_ATOMS: atom_id res chain seq x y z
N MET A 1 36.03 -0.41 16.63
CA MET A 1 35.80 -0.40 15.17
C MET A 1 35.46 1.03 14.77
N ALA A 2 36.21 1.65 13.86
CA ALA A 2 35.92 3.01 13.40
C ALA A 2 34.58 3.02 12.66
N ARG A 3 33.68 3.94 13.03
CA ARG A 3 32.44 4.16 12.26
C ARG A 3 32.85 4.78 10.92
N SER A 4 32.82 3.98 9.85
CA SER A 4 32.97 4.47 8.49
C SER A 4 31.69 5.23 8.10
N TYR A 5 31.81 6.52 7.80
CA TYR A 5 30.69 7.34 7.35
C TYR A 5 30.57 7.25 5.83
N THR A 6 29.34 7.20 5.32
CA THR A 6 29.04 7.16 3.88
C THR A 6 28.17 8.36 3.51
N SER A 7 28.46 9.01 2.38
CA SER A 7 27.68 10.14 1.85
C SER A 7 26.62 9.66 0.86
N ILE A 8 25.38 10.12 1.02
CA ILE A 8 24.28 9.89 0.06
C ILE A 8 23.88 11.25 -0.54
N VAL A 9 23.72 11.32 -1.86
CA VAL A 9 23.31 12.54 -2.57
C VAL A 9 21.82 12.48 -2.87
N ILE A 10 21.09 13.54 -2.53
CA ILE A 10 19.66 13.70 -2.83
C ILE A 10 19.42 15.09 -3.42
N SER A 11 18.39 15.23 -4.26
CA SER A 11 18.00 16.54 -4.79
C SER A 11 17.48 17.46 -3.66
N ASN A 12 17.64 18.77 -3.85
CA ASN A 12 17.11 19.76 -2.90
C ASN A 12 15.58 19.66 -2.74
N GLU A 13 14.88 19.33 -3.82
CA GLU A 13 13.43 19.11 -3.81
C GLU A 13 13.05 17.91 -2.93
N ASN A 14 13.71 16.76 -3.11
CA ASN A 14 13.44 15.57 -2.31
C ASN A 14 13.79 15.79 -0.84
N LYS A 15 14.90 16.49 -0.55
CA LYS A 15 15.26 16.87 0.81
C LYS A 15 14.15 17.67 1.49
N LYS A 16 13.65 18.71 0.82
CA LYS A 16 12.57 19.56 1.34
C LYS A 16 11.30 18.75 1.62
N ARG A 17 10.92 17.86 0.69
CA ARG A 17 9.75 16.99 0.85
C ARG A 17 9.89 16.03 2.05
N ILE A 18 11.08 15.49 2.28
CA ILE A 18 11.37 14.64 3.45
C ILE A 18 11.24 15.46 4.75
N GLU A 19 11.78 16.68 4.79
CA GLU A 19 11.69 17.56 5.96
C GLU A 19 10.23 17.91 6.31
N GLU A 20 9.42 18.24 5.29
CA GLU A 20 7.98 18.51 5.47
C GLU A 20 7.24 17.30 6.01
N TYR A 21 7.51 16.10 5.47
CA TYR A 21 6.95 14.85 5.96
C TYR A 21 7.35 14.57 7.42
N LEU A 22 8.62 14.76 7.78
CA LEU A 22 9.11 14.54 9.13
C LEU A 22 8.46 15.49 10.14
N LYS A 23 8.31 16.77 9.80
CA LYS A 23 7.61 17.75 10.64
C LYS A 23 6.13 17.40 10.81
N SER A 24 5.48 16.95 9.74
CA SER A 24 4.07 16.54 9.82
C SER A 24 3.86 15.27 10.65
N LYS A 25 4.80 14.32 10.61
CA LYS A 25 4.68 13.03 11.29
C LYS A 25 5.18 13.05 12.74
N TYR A 26 6.21 13.84 13.02
CA TYR A 26 6.85 13.98 14.33
C TYR A 26 6.93 15.46 14.71
N PRO A 27 5.80 16.10 15.05
CA PRO A 27 5.72 17.56 15.23
C PRO A 27 6.58 18.09 16.38
N GLU A 28 6.77 17.30 17.44
CA GLU A 28 7.54 17.73 18.62
C GLU A 28 9.04 17.46 18.46
N PHE A 29 9.41 16.30 17.92
CA PHE A 29 10.81 15.89 17.81
C PHE A 29 11.11 15.21 16.46
N PRO A 30 11.29 15.99 15.37
CA PRO A 30 11.65 15.44 14.08
C PRO A 30 13.03 14.78 14.15
N PRO A 31 13.16 13.49 13.77
CA PRO A 31 14.46 12.83 13.73
C PRO A 31 15.37 13.45 12.66
N PRO A 32 16.71 13.38 12.81
CA PRO A 32 17.63 13.77 11.75
C PRO A 32 17.35 13.00 10.45
N ILE A 33 17.48 13.69 9.31
CA ILE A 33 17.22 13.11 7.98
C ILE A 33 18.07 11.84 7.76
N SER A 34 19.33 11.84 8.18
CA SER A 34 20.21 10.68 8.05
C SER A 34 19.68 9.46 8.81
N ALA A 35 19.22 9.64 10.05
CA ALA A 35 18.63 8.57 10.85
C ALA A 35 17.33 8.06 10.23
N PHE A 36 16.49 8.96 9.72
CA PHE A 36 15.27 8.60 9.01
C PHE A 36 15.56 7.81 7.73
N ILE A 37 16.48 8.26 6.89
CA ILE A 37 16.86 7.58 5.64
C ILE A 37 17.41 6.19 5.95
N SER A 38 18.36 6.08 6.88
CA SER A 38 18.92 4.77 7.26
C SER A 38 17.83 3.82 7.72
N LYS A 39 16.91 4.29 8.58
CA LYS A 39 15.78 3.47 9.03
C LYS A 39 14.88 3.04 7.87
N VAL A 40 14.46 3.98 7.01
CA VAL A 40 13.58 3.69 5.87
C VAL A 40 14.20 2.67 4.91
N VAL A 41 15.51 2.77 4.66
CA VAL A 41 16.22 1.82 3.80
C VAL A 41 16.25 0.43 4.43
N ILE A 42 16.56 0.31 5.72
CA ILE A 42 16.55 -0.98 6.42
C ILE A 42 15.13 -1.56 6.49
N ASP A 43 14.14 -0.76 6.90
CA ASP A 43 12.73 -1.17 6.93
C ASP A 43 12.27 -1.65 5.54
N TYR A 44 12.74 -1.03 4.45
CA TYR A 44 12.46 -1.46 3.09
C TYR A 44 13.13 -2.79 2.75
N ILE A 45 14.41 -2.96 3.09
CA ILE A 45 15.16 -4.21 2.84
C ILE A 45 14.52 -5.37 3.60
N GLU A 46 14.25 -5.23 4.91
CA GLU A 46 13.62 -6.26 5.71
C GLU A 46 12.25 -6.65 5.14
N LYS A 47 11.44 -5.64 4.78
CA LYS A 47 10.15 -5.87 4.14
C LYS A 47 10.32 -6.63 2.82
N ASP A 48 11.27 -6.24 1.99
CA ASP A 48 11.52 -6.84 0.69
C ASP A 48 12.04 -8.29 0.82
N GLU A 49 12.95 -8.58 1.74
CA GLU A 49 13.43 -9.94 2.03
C GLU A 49 12.28 -10.86 2.46
N VAL A 50 11.46 -10.40 3.40
CA VAL A 50 10.27 -11.14 3.85
C VAL A 50 9.27 -11.31 2.70
N MET A 51 9.07 -10.29 1.86
CA MET A 51 8.13 -10.35 0.75
C MET A 51 8.64 -11.23 -0.42
N ARG A 52 9.94 -11.33 -0.66
CA ARG A 52 10.48 -12.28 -1.63
C ARG A 52 10.34 -13.72 -1.18
N GLN A 53 10.47 -13.96 0.13
CA GLN A 53 10.43 -15.31 0.70
C GLN A 53 8.98 -15.78 0.99
N TYR A 54 8.13 -14.87 1.47
CA TYR A 54 6.79 -15.17 1.98
C TYR A 54 5.72 -14.19 1.50
N GLY A 55 6.09 -13.21 0.68
CA GLY A 55 5.18 -12.16 0.26
C GLY A 55 4.01 -12.68 -0.53
N PRO A 56 2.94 -11.88 -0.62
CA PRO A 56 1.76 -12.27 -1.33
C PRO A 56 2.16 -12.55 -2.77
N TYR A 57 1.83 -13.75 -3.24
CA TYR A 57 1.86 -14.14 -4.66
C TYR A 57 0.85 -13.32 -5.49
N MET A 58 0.45 -12.14 -5.04
CA MET A 58 -0.60 -11.31 -5.59
C MET A 58 -0.05 -9.94 -5.96
N SER A 59 -0.38 -9.46 -7.16
CA SER A 59 -0.03 -8.12 -7.62
C SER A 59 -1.21 -7.44 -8.32
N PHE A 60 -1.25 -6.11 -8.29
CA PHE A 60 -2.25 -5.35 -9.04
C PHE A 60 -1.97 -5.40 -10.54
N VAL A 61 -3.00 -5.63 -11.36
CA VAL A 61 -2.90 -5.64 -12.83
C VAL A 61 -3.59 -4.42 -13.42
N SER A 62 -4.87 -4.24 -13.11
CA SER A 62 -5.71 -3.18 -13.66
C SER A 62 -7.00 -3.06 -12.84
N ASN A 63 -7.78 -2.02 -13.12
CA ASN A 63 -9.15 -1.89 -12.63
C ASN A 63 -10.06 -1.44 -13.77
N ASN A 64 -11.32 -1.86 -13.73
CA ASN A 64 -12.37 -1.42 -14.65
C ASN A 64 -13.64 -1.12 -13.86
N GLU A 65 -14.14 0.11 -13.94
CA GLU A 65 -15.29 0.61 -13.18
C GLU A 65 -15.21 0.27 -11.68
N ASN A 66 -15.85 -0.83 -11.27
CA ASN A 66 -15.93 -1.29 -9.89
C ASN A 66 -15.16 -2.60 -9.65
N THR A 67 -14.42 -3.10 -10.63
CA THR A 67 -13.72 -4.38 -10.54
C THR A 67 -12.21 -4.15 -10.57
N ILE A 68 -11.51 -4.74 -9.60
CA ILE A 68 -10.06 -4.71 -9.50
C ILE A 68 -9.54 -6.08 -9.92
N PHE A 69 -8.60 -6.09 -10.85
CA PHE A 69 -7.94 -7.29 -11.34
C PHE A 69 -6.59 -7.42 -10.66
N ILE A 70 -6.40 -8.57 -10.00
CA ILE A 70 -5.15 -8.92 -9.34
C ILE A 70 -4.59 -10.19 -9.98
N LYS A 71 -3.28 -10.23 -10.19
CA LYS A 71 -2.59 -11.43 -10.65
C LYS A 71 -2.25 -12.27 -9.42
N ASP A 72 -2.76 -13.49 -9.36
CA ASP A 72 -2.38 -14.51 -8.38
C ASP A 72 -1.38 -15.49 -9.03
N GLU A 73 -0.10 -15.28 -8.74
CA GLU A 73 1.03 -16.09 -9.20
C GLU A 73 0.99 -17.51 -8.63
N LYS A 74 0.32 -17.74 -7.49
CA LYS A 74 0.22 -19.08 -6.90
C LYS A 74 -0.70 -19.99 -7.71
N ASN A 75 -1.80 -19.42 -8.21
CA ASN A 75 -2.78 -20.12 -9.03
C ASN A 75 -2.59 -19.86 -10.54
N ASP A 76 -1.59 -19.05 -10.91
CA ASP A 76 -1.28 -18.59 -12.28
C ASP A 76 -2.50 -17.99 -13.00
N ARG A 77 -3.20 -17.06 -12.34
CA ARG A 77 -4.46 -16.49 -12.83
C ARG A 77 -4.59 -15.01 -12.56
N VAL A 78 -5.46 -14.35 -13.33
CA VAL A 78 -5.96 -13.01 -13.00
C VAL A 78 -7.33 -13.16 -12.36
N VAL A 79 -7.44 -12.67 -11.13
CA VAL A 79 -8.63 -12.77 -10.29
C VAL A 79 -9.38 -11.42 -10.29
N PRO A 80 -10.66 -11.39 -10.69
CA PRO A 80 -11.50 -10.22 -10.53
C PRO A 80 -12.05 -10.13 -9.10
N VAL A 81 -11.90 -8.97 -8.48
CA VAL A 81 -12.55 -8.64 -7.20
C VAL A 81 -13.42 -7.41 -7.42
N ARG A 82 -14.74 -7.59 -7.24
CA ARG A 82 -15.74 -6.57 -7.49
C ARG A 82 -16.09 -5.81 -6.22
N VAL A 83 -16.08 -4.49 -6.31
CA VAL A 83 -16.56 -3.56 -5.30
C VAL A 83 -18.08 -3.45 -5.43
N VAL A 84 -18.79 -3.92 -4.41
CA VAL A 84 -20.25 -3.86 -4.34
C VAL A 84 -20.63 -2.70 -3.44
N ILE A 85 -21.31 -1.69 -4.00
CA ILE A 85 -21.79 -0.54 -3.23
C ILE A 85 -23.25 -0.76 -2.90
N LYS A 86 -23.57 -0.70 -1.61
CA LYS A 86 -24.92 -0.88 -1.08
C LYS A 86 -25.62 0.46 -1.03
N GLU A 87 -26.95 0.45 -1.14
CA GLU A 87 -27.78 1.66 -1.14
C GLU A 87 -27.62 2.51 0.13
N ASN A 88 -27.28 1.88 1.26
CA ASN A 88 -27.03 2.54 2.53
C ASN A 88 -25.64 3.21 2.62
N GLY A 89 -24.90 3.32 1.51
CA GLY A 89 -23.55 3.90 1.47
C GLY A 89 -22.46 3.01 2.06
N GLN A 90 -22.77 1.74 2.38
CA GLN A 90 -21.76 0.74 2.73
C GLN A 90 -21.19 0.10 1.46
N PHE A 91 -20.05 -0.55 1.58
CA PHE A 91 -19.44 -1.31 0.51
C PHE A 91 -19.13 -2.73 0.97
N ASP A 92 -19.03 -3.63 0.02
CA ASP A 92 -18.53 -5.00 0.17
C ASP A 92 -17.54 -5.29 -0.95
N LEU A 93 -16.75 -6.34 -0.78
CA LEU A 93 -15.86 -6.86 -1.82
C LEU A 93 -16.26 -8.29 -2.11
N PHE A 94 -16.44 -8.63 -3.38
CA PHE A 94 -16.77 -9.98 -3.80
C PHE A 94 -15.69 -10.50 -4.74
N CYS A 95 -15.02 -11.58 -4.36
CA CYS A 95 -14.10 -12.25 -5.25
C CYS A 95 -14.88 -13.13 -6.23
N GLU A 96 -14.75 -12.86 -7.53
CA GLU A 96 -15.45 -13.64 -8.56
C GLU A 96 -14.79 -15.01 -8.78
N PHE A 97 -13.53 -15.17 -8.36
CA PHE A 97 -12.81 -16.45 -8.47
C PHE A 97 -13.12 -17.41 -7.31
N ASP A 98 -13.15 -16.92 -6.07
CA ASP A 98 -13.47 -17.74 -4.90
C ASP A 98 -14.97 -17.77 -4.58
N GLU A 99 -15.77 -16.99 -5.31
CA GLU A 99 -17.23 -16.83 -5.12
C GLU A 99 -17.64 -16.43 -3.68
N ARG A 100 -16.78 -15.68 -2.99
CA ARG A 100 -16.97 -15.27 -1.59
C ARG A 100 -16.34 -13.91 -1.28
N ASN A 101 -16.68 -13.34 -0.14
CA ASN A 101 -16.21 -12.04 0.32
C ASN A 101 -15.14 -12.11 1.43
N ASP A 102 -14.72 -13.31 1.83
CA ASP A 102 -13.81 -13.57 2.96
C ASP A 102 -12.54 -14.35 2.54
N CYS A 103 -12.00 -14.04 1.36
CA CYS A 103 -10.79 -14.68 0.84
C CYS A 103 -9.55 -13.77 0.86
N MET A 104 -8.39 -14.37 0.59
CA MET A 104 -7.11 -13.63 0.53
C MET A 104 -7.10 -12.57 -0.58
N HIS A 105 -7.78 -12.81 -1.71
CA HIS A 105 -7.92 -11.83 -2.79
C HIS A 105 -8.65 -10.57 -2.33
N VAL A 106 -9.74 -10.72 -1.57
CA VAL A 106 -10.45 -9.60 -0.95
C VAL A 106 -9.54 -8.87 0.04
N GLY A 107 -8.86 -9.62 0.91
CA GLY A 107 -7.90 -9.07 1.87
C GLY A 107 -6.79 -8.23 1.22
N PHE A 108 -6.25 -8.71 0.10
CA PHE A 108 -5.21 -8.01 -0.65
C PHE A 108 -5.73 -6.72 -1.29
N VAL A 109 -6.96 -6.71 -1.81
CA VAL A 109 -7.57 -5.51 -2.42
C VAL A 109 -7.70 -4.33 -1.44
N PHE A 110 -7.90 -4.59 -0.15
CA PHE A 110 -7.88 -3.52 0.86
C PHE A 110 -6.54 -2.78 0.94
N ALA A 111 -5.42 -3.41 0.56
CA ALA A 111 -4.12 -2.78 0.55
C ALA A 111 -3.87 -1.92 -0.72
N LEU A 112 -4.74 -2.02 -1.73
CA LEU A 112 -4.53 -1.35 -3.01
C LEU A 112 -5.08 0.09 -3.01
N PRO A 113 -4.29 1.09 -3.40
CA PRO A 113 -4.76 2.48 -3.55
C PRO A 113 -5.99 2.60 -4.47
N GLU A 114 -6.08 1.76 -5.50
CA GLU A 114 -7.13 1.76 -6.53
C GLU A 114 -8.51 1.51 -5.95
N PHE A 115 -8.59 0.65 -4.93
CA PHE A 115 -9.82 0.43 -4.19
C PHE A 115 -10.36 1.73 -3.57
N TYR A 116 -9.50 2.51 -2.95
CA TYR A 116 -9.89 3.79 -2.34
C TYR A 116 -10.24 4.86 -3.37
N LYS A 117 -9.64 4.81 -4.58
CA LYS A 117 -10.02 5.68 -5.70
C LYS A 117 -11.45 5.37 -6.15
N ILE A 118 -11.80 4.10 -6.34
CA ILE A 118 -13.16 3.66 -6.71
C ILE A 118 -14.18 4.11 -5.65
N LEU A 119 -13.90 3.90 -4.36
CA LEU A 119 -14.81 4.36 -3.30
C LEU A 119 -15.06 5.88 -3.36
N LYS A 120 -13.99 6.66 -3.55
CA LYS A 120 -14.07 8.12 -3.64
C LYS A 120 -14.90 8.57 -4.86
N GLU A 121 -14.68 7.96 -6.03
CA GLU A 121 -15.44 8.25 -7.25
C GLU A 121 -16.93 7.96 -7.09
N LYS A 122 -17.28 6.95 -6.30
CA LYS A 122 -18.66 6.55 -6.02
C LYS A 122 -19.28 7.27 -4.83
N GLY A 123 -18.61 8.28 -4.27
CA GLY A 123 -19.11 9.07 -3.15
C GLY A 123 -19.13 8.32 -1.81
N VAL A 124 -18.49 7.14 -1.74
CA VAL A 124 -18.39 6.35 -0.51
C VAL A 124 -17.15 6.78 0.26
N LYS A 125 -17.34 7.23 1.50
CA LYS A 125 -16.21 7.59 2.37
C LYS A 125 -15.61 6.33 2.99
N PRO A 126 -14.34 5.97 2.68
CA PRO A 126 -13.67 4.90 3.41
C PRO A 126 -13.57 5.28 4.89
N ARG A 127 -13.63 4.28 5.78
CA ARG A 127 -13.48 4.51 7.22
C ARG A 127 -12.09 5.10 7.47
N SER A 128 -12.02 6.30 8.03
CA SER A 128 -10.76 6.87 8.48
C SER A 128 -10.29 6.13 9.72
N LEU A 129 -8.98 5.90 9.83
CA LEU A 129 -8.37 5.61 11.12
C LEU A 129 -8.65 6.83 12.02
N LYS A 130 -9.29 6.60 13.16
CA LYS A 130 -9.50 7.64 14.18
C LYS A 130 -8.17 7.99 14.85
#